data_AF-A0AAV2PHD2-F1
#
_entry.id   AF-A0AAV2PHD2-F1
#
_cell.length_a   1.000
_cell.length_b   1.000
_cell.length_c   1.000
_cell.angle_alpha   90.00
_cell.angle_beta   90.00
_cell.angle_gamma   90.00
#
_symmetry.space_group_name_H-M   'P 1'
#
loop_
_entity.id
_entity.type
_entity.pdbx_description
1 polymer ?
#
loop_
_entity_poly.entity_id
_entity_poly.type
_entity_poly.pdbx_seq_one_letter_code
_entity_poly.pdbx_strand_id
1 'polypeptide(L)'
;MAGQEDLGEAVTTREDFPPGMAPKILSLLKNLKQLEDNLKPLTAKPYHDILSTLSPLEKSKVGIMEVYSINTLYWVLMRISGEDVDTTLKDDYRVEMNRLKEIQSRLSEVERRAGRTRIDRQAAGRFIRQGLGRSARREEEDDDIEEIPNKRKKTYLGTYESEVKEEYPEEYPEEYAEEYSEEPAVESNPRFVESWQ
;
A
#
# COMPACT_ATOMS: atom_id res chain seq x y z
N MET A 1 18.47 -33.64 29.94
CA MET A 1 19.67 -32.98 29.43
C MET A 1 19.45 -32.78 27.94
N ALA A 2 19.06 -31.56 27.55
CA ALA A 2 18.77 -31.21 26.16
C ALA A 2 20.09 -31.08 25.40
N GLY A 3 20.18 -31.75 24.25
CA GLY A 3 21.28 -31.63 23.32
C GLY A 3 21.27 -30.22 22.72
N GLN A 4 22.38 -29.53 22.89
CA GLN A 4 22.65 -28.24 22.29
C GLN A 4 22.96 -28.48 20.82
N GLU A 5 22.09 -27.99 19.95
CA GLU A 5 22.27 -28.02 18.51
C GLU A 5 23.55 -27.27 18.14
N ASP A 6 24.41 -27.97 17.41
CA ASP A 6 25.66 -27.50 16.84
C ASP A 6 25.35 -26.57 15.65
N LEU A 7 25.02 -25.31 15.97
CA LEU A 7 24.77 -24.23 14.99
C LEU A 7 26.04 -23.41 14.74
N GLY A 8 27.20 -24.05 14.66
CA GLY A 8 28.46 -23.33 14.79
C GLY A 8 29.68 -23.94 14.13
N GLU A 9 29.56 -24.61 12.98
CA GLU A 9 30.74 -24.74 12.11
C GLU A 9 30.98 -23.39 11.43
N ALA A 10 31.74 -22.54 12.12
CA ALA A 10 32.12 -21.23 11.63
C ALA A 10 32.91 -21.37 10.32
N VAL A 11 32.32 -20.87 9.23
CA VAL A 11 32.99 -20.64 7.95
C VAL A 11 34.19 -19.74 8.22
N THR A 12 35.38 -20.35 8.32
CA THR A 12 36.62 -19.71 8.78
C THR A 12 37.65 -19.56 7.67
N THR A 13 37.39 -20.06 6.45
CA THR A 13 38.33 -19.95 5.33
C THR A 13 37.82 -19.03 4.23
N ARG A 14 38.75 -18.28 3.64
CA ARG A 14 38.52 -17.32 2.54
C ARG A 14 38.14 -18.03 1.22
N GLU A 15 38.25 -19.36 1.19
CA GLU A 15 38.07 -20.22 0.02
C GLU A 15 36.62 -20.73 -0.13
N ASP A 16 35.83 -20.72 0.96
CA ASP A 16 34.42 -21.11 0.95
C ASP A 16 33.50 -20.04 0.34
N PHE A 17 34.03 -18.84 0.09
CA PHE A 17 33.27 -17.70 -0.41
C PHE A 17 33.46 -17.54 -1.92
N PRO A 18 32.40 -17.66 -2.74
CA PRO A 18 32.52 -17.53 -4.19
C PRO A 18 33.16 -16.20 -4.59
N PRO A 19 34.14 -16.21 -5.51
CA PRO A 19 34.77 -14.99 -6.00
C PRO A 19 33.71 -14.11 -6.68
N GLY A 20 33.44 -12.94 -6.11
CA GLY A 20 32.40 -12.00 -6.57
C GLY A 20 31.21 -11.82 -5.61
N MET A 21 31.11 -12.61 -4.54
CA MET A 21 30.06 -12.43 -3.53
C MET A 21 30.41 -11.33 -2.50
N ALA A 22 31.70 -11.21 -2.14
CA ALA A 22 32.21 -10.17 -1.25
C ALA A 22 31.72 -8.73 -1.56
N PRO A 23 31.79 -8.22 -2.81
CA PRO A 23 31.28 -6.88 -3.12
C PRO A 23 29.76 -6.76 -2.95
N LYS A 24 28.99 -7.83 -3.21
CA LYS A 24 27.53 -7.84 -3.03
C LYS A 24 27.16 -7.73 -1.55
N ILE A 25 27.89 -8.43 -0.68
CA ILE A 25 27.65 -8.38 0.77
C ILE A 25 28.07 -7.04 1.36
N LEU A 26 29.22 -6.49 0.93
CA LEU A 26 29.62 -5.16 1.35
C LEU A 26 28.59 -4.09 0.94
N SER A 27 28.01 -4.23 -0.28
CA SER A 27 26.92 -3.37 -0.73
C SER A 27 25.67 -3.52 0.13
N LEU A 28 25.25 -4.75 0.44
CA LEU A 28 24.11 -5.04 1.31
C LEU A 28 24.30 -4.41 2.70
N LEU A 29 25.45 -4.64 3.34
CA LEU A 29 25.77 -4.08 4.66
C LEU A 29 25.76 -2.55 4.65
N LYS A 30 26.31 -1.93 3.60
CA LYS A 30 26.28 -0.48 3.41
C LYS A 30 24.84 0.04 3.32
N ASN A 31 24.00 -0.63 2.52
CA ASN A 31 22.60 -0.23 2.34
C ASN A 31 21.79 -0.40 3.63
N LEU A 32 22.01 -1.49 4.37
CA LEU A 32 21.37 -1.72 5.68
C LEU A 32 21.77 -0.65 6.70
N LYS A 33 23.05 -0.27 6.74
CA LYS A 33 23.53 0.83 7.61
C LYS A 33 22.88 2.17 7.24
N GLN A 34 22.76 2.47 5.94
CA GLN A 34 22.07 3.67 5.48
C GLN A 34 20.59 3.66 5.86
N LEU A 35 19.93 2.51 5.75
CA LEU A 35 18.54 2.35 6.17
C LEU A 35 18.39 2.58 7.68
N GLU A 36 19.25 1.98 8.50
CA GLU A 36 19.28 2.19 9.94
C GLU A 36 19.45 3.68 10.30
N ASP A 37 20.41 4.35 9.66
CA ASP A 37 20.65 5.78 9.86
C ASP A 37 19.43 6.64 9.49
N ASN A 38 18.72 6.29 8.40
CA ASN A 38 17.51 6.98 7.96
C ASN A 38 16.30 6.70 8.87
N LEU A 39 16.24 5.56 9.54
CA LEU A 39 15.14 5.18 10.45
C LEU A 39 15.35 5.68 11.88
N LYS A 40 16.58 6.05 12.29
CA LYS A 40 16.88 6.61 13.62
C LYS A 40 15.94 7.74 14.07
N PRO A 41 15.57 8.73 13.23
CA PRO A 41 14.64 9.78 13.65
C PRO A 41 13.24 9.24 14.01
N LEU A 42 12.80 8.17 13.35
CA LEU A 42 11.52 7.51 13.59
C LEU A 42 11.53 6.62 14.84
N THR A 43 12.68 6.07 15.22
CA THR A 43 12.82 5.20 16.39
C THR A 43 13.32 5.93 17.65
N ALA A 44 13.77 7.18 17.52
CA ALA A 44 14.32 7.97 18.63
C ALA A 44 13.30 8.40 19.68
N LYS A 45 12.01 8.44 19.34
CA LYS A 45 10.92 8.86 20.23
C LYS A 45 9.77 7.85 20.19
N PRO A 46 8.90 7.83 21.21
CA PRO A 46 7.66 7.06 21.14
C PRO A 46 6.87 7.38 19.88
N TYR A 47 6.34 6.34 19.23
CA TYR A 47 5.64 6.44 17.94
C TYR A 47 4.49 7.46 17.96
N HIS A 48 3.73 7.50 19.06
CA HIS A 48 2.62 8.44 19.22
C HIS A 48 3.06 9.91 19.25
N ASP A 49 4.25 10.22 19.80
CA ASP A 49 4.79 11.57 19.84
C ASP A 49 5.15 12.06 18.44
N ILE A 50 5.78 11.21 17.64
CA ILE A 50 6.16 11.52 16.25
C ILE A 50 4.92 11.72 15.38
N LEU A 51 3.95 10.82 15.48
CA LEU A 51 2.72 10.97 14.72
C LEU A 51 1.92 12.19 15.16
N SER A 52 1.91 12.56 16.44
CA SER A 52 1.11 13.68 16.93
C SER A 52 1.38 15.00 16.21
N THR A 53 2.62 15.23 15.76
CA THR A 53 3.05 16.47 15.08
C THR A 53 2.69 16.53 13.60
N LEU A 54 2.27 15.40 13.00
CA LEU A 54 2.05 15.27 11.57
C LEU A 54 0.58 15.47 11.18
N SER A 55 0.35 16.03 9.99
CA SER A 55 -0.97 16.08 9.38
C SER A 55 -1.51 14.67 9.10
N PRO A 56 -2.84 14.48 8.97
CA PRO A 56 -3.43 13.18 8.63
C PRO A 56 -2.87 12.57 7.33
N LEU A 57 -2.52 13.42 6.36
CA LEU A 57 -1.93 12.99 5.11
C LEU A 57 -0.49 12.47 5.32
N GLU A 58 0.34 13.21 6.08
CA GLU A 58 1.70 12.79 6.40
C GLU A 58 1.74 11.52 7.26
N LYS A 59 0.83 11.39 8.22
CA LYS A 59 0.64 10.14 8.99
C LYS A 59 0.40 8.94 8.08
N SER A 60 -0.41 9.12 7.05
CA SER A 60 -0.72 8.06 6.08
C SER A 60 0.50 7.69 5.25
N LYS A 61 1.33 8.67 4.86
CA LYS A 61 2.61 8.41 4.16
C LYS A 61 3.58 7.60 5.02
N VAL A 62 3.75 8.01 6.29
CA VAL A 62 4.61 7.31 7.24
C VAL A 62 4.14 5.86 7.43
N GLY A 63 2.84 5.64 7.61
CA GLY A 63 2.28 4.28 7.75
C GLY A 63 2.51 3.40 6.51
N ILE A 64 2.34 3.93 5.30
CA ILE A 64 2.64 3.19 4.06
C ILE A 64 4.13 2.82 3.99
N MET A 65 5.00 3.79 4.29
CA MET A 65 6.45 3.57 4.29
C MET A 65 6.86 2.50 5.31
N GLU A 66 6.26 2.50 6.50
CA GLU A 66 6.52 1.52 7.55
C GLU A 66 6.13 0.10 7.11
N VAL A 67 4.91 -0.09 6.62
CA VAL A 67 4.43 -1.40 6.15
C VAL A 67 5.28 -1.90 4.98
N TYR A 68 5.62 -1.02 4.02
CA TYR A 68 6.51 -1.37 2.92
C TYR A 68 7.90 -1.78 3.40
N SER A 69 8.46 -1.06 4.37
CA SER A 69 9.79 -1.35 4.92
C SER A 69 9.82 -2.70 5.62
N ILE A 70 8.83 -2.99 6.47
CA ILE A 70 8.72 -4.27 7.18
C ILE A 70 8.59 -5.42 6.19
N ASN A 71 7.70 -5.31 5.21
CA ASN A 71 7.48 -6.38 4.25
C ASN A 71 8.70 -6.61 3.35
N THR A 72 9.37 -5.54 2.93
CA THR A 72 10.60 -5.65 2.13
C THR A 72 11.75 -6.25 2.96
N LEU A 73 11.90 -5.87 4.22
CA LEU A 73 12.92 -6.44 5.12
C LEU A 73 12.65 -7.90 5.43
N TYR A 74 11.38 -8.28 5.60
CA TYR A 74 10.98 -9.67 5.75
C TYR A 74 11.40 -10.49 4.52
N TRP A 75 11.11 -10.00 3.32
CA TRP A 75 11.56 -10.65 2.09
C TRP A 75 13.09 -10.78 2.02
N VAL A 76 13.84 -9.72 2.35
CA VAL A 76 15.32 -9.75 2.39
C VAL A 76 15.82 -10.78 3.40
N LEU A 77 15.21 -10.86 4.58
CA LEU A 77 15.56 -11.86 5.60
C LEU A 77 15.38 -13.28 5.05
N MET A 78 14.24 -13.58 4.44
CA MET A 78 13.98 -14.90 3.83
C MET A 78 15.01 -15.24 2.75
N ARG A 79 15.41 -14.26 1.93
CA ARG A 79 16.43 -14.47 0.89
C ARG A 79 17.84 -14.72 1.45
N ILE A 80 18.14 -14.23 2.65
CA ILE A 80 19.45 -14.40 3.30
C ILE A 80 19.49 -15.69 4.13
N SER A 81 18.40 -16.06 4.78
CA SER A 81 18.31 -17.27 5.61
C SER A 81 18.45 -18.58 4.81
N GLY A 82 18.41 -18.51 3.48
CA GLY A 82 18.61 -19.67 2.61
C GLY A 82 17.47 -20.68 2.66
N GLU A 83 16.37 -20.37 3.37
CA GLU A 83 15.12 -21.09 3.24
C GLU A 83 14.66 -20.97 1.78
N ASP A 84 14.34 -22.12 1.17
CA ASP A 84 13.70 -22.13 -0.12
C ASP A 84 12.41 -21.33 0.01
N VAL A 85 12.40 -20.14 -0.61
CA VAL A 85 11.21 -19.31 -0.65
C VAL A 85 10.20 -20.08 -1.49
N ASP A 86 9.34 -20.83 -0.80
CA ASP A 86 8.26 -21.61 -1.37
C ASP A 86 7.44 -20.72 -2.30
N THR A 87 6.84 -21.31 -3.34
CA THR A 87 6.02 -20.57 -4.30
C THR A 87 4.91 -19.80 -3.59
N THR A 88 4.36 -20.37 -2.52
CA THR A 88 3.38 -19.75 -1.61
C THR A 88 3.88 -18.42 -1.01
N LEU A 89 5.06 -18.40 -0.40
CA LEU A 89 5.67 -17.20 0.20
C LEU A 89 5.93 -16.08 -0.83
N LYS A 90 6.25 -16.43 -2.08
CA LYS A 90 6.41 -15.44 -3.15
C LYS A 90 5.09 -14.80 -3.52
N ASP A 91 4.03 -15.60 -3.58
CA ASP A 91 2.70 -15.13 -3.92
C ASP A 91 2.13 -14.27 -2.79
N ASP A 92 2.34 -14.64 -1.53
CA ASP A 92 1.97 -13.82 -0.37
C ASP A 92 2.67 -12.45 -0.39
N TYR A 93 3.98 -12.43 -0.66
CA TYR A 93 4.72 -11.18 -0.82
C TYR A 93 4.14 -10.31 -1.96
N ARG A 94 3.80 -10.92 -3.10
CA ARG A 94 3.19 -10.21 -4.24
C ARG A 94 1.82 -9.64 -3.89
N VAL A 95 0.99 -10.40 -3.18
CA VAL A 95 -0.33 -9.96 -2.70
C VAL A 95 -0.18 -8.73 -1.81
N GLU A 96 0.72 -8.78 -0.83
CA GLU A 96 0.95 -7.64 0.07
C GLU A 96 1.54 -6.41 -0.65
N MET A 97 2.41 -6.62 -1.65
CA MET A 97 2.89 -5.54 -2.51
C MET A 97 1.78 -4.91 -3.35
N ASN A 98 0.85 -5.72 -3.88
CA ASN A 98 -0.30 -5.21 -4.65
C ASN A 98 -1.24 -4.42 -3.74
N ARG A 99 -1.48 -4.89 -2.52
CA ARG A 99 -2.24 -4.15 -1.50
C ARG A 99 -1.61 -2.80 -1.17
N LEU A 100 -0.27 -2.74 -1.03
CA LEU A 100 0.45 -1.48 -0.82
C LEU A 100 0.30 -0.51 -1.99
N LYS A 101 0.40 -1.01 -3.24
CA LYS A 101 0.18 -0.18 -4.44
C LYS A 101 -1.24 0.38 -4.49
N GLU A 102 -2.24 -0.41 -4.11
CA GLU A 102 -3.63 0.06 -4.05
C GLU A 102 -3.80 1.19 -3.01
N ILE A 103 -3.24 1.02 -1.82
CA ILE A 103 -3.28 2.05 -0.77
C ILE A 103 -2.54 3.32 -1.21
N GLN A 104 -1.39 3.18 -1.86
CA GLN A 104 -0.64 4.31 -2.44
C GLN A 104 -1.44 5.04 -3.52
N SER A 105 -2.10 4.30 -4.41
CA SER A 105 -2.97 4.86 -5.45
C SER A 105 -4.10 5.69 -4.83
N ARG A 106 -4.80 5.14 -3.82
CA ARG A 106 -5.85 5.85 -3.08
C ARG A 106 -5.31 7.12 -2.40
N LEU A 107 -4.13 7.05 -1.79
CA LEU A 107 -3.49 8.20 -1.16
C LEU A 107 -3.17 9.29 -2.20
N SER A 108 -2.57 8.92 -3.33
CA SER A 108 -2.26 9.86 -4.42
C SER A 108 -3.51 10.53 -4.99
N GLU A 109 -4.64 9.82 -5.02
CA GLU A 109 -5.91 10.38 -5.45
C GLU A 109 -6.39 11.45 -4.46
N VAL A 110 -6.26 11.20 -3.15
CA VAL A 110 -6.59 12.16 -2.09
C VAL A 110 -5.71 13.41 -2.20
N GLU A 111 -4.41 13.26 -2.44
CA GLU A 111 -3.50 14.39 -2.65
C GLU A 111 -3.90 15.22 -3.87
N ARG A 112 -4.19 14.55 -5.00
CA ARG A 112 -4.62 15.22 -6.23
C ARG A 112 -5.95 15.94 -6.06
N ARG A 113 -6.86 15.44 -5.22
CA ARG A 113 -8.14 16.12 -4.93
C ARG A 113 -7.92 17.48 -4.28
N ALA A 114 -6.86 17.68 -3.49
CA ALA A 114 -6.53 18.98 -2.91
C ALA A 114 -6.17 20.03 -3.96
N GLY A 115 -5.53 19.62 -5.06
CA GLY A 115 -5.16 20.50 -6.18
C GLY A 115 -6.22 20.63 -7.28
N ARG A 116 -7.38 19.97 -7.16
CA ARG A 116 -8.39 19.97 -8.22
C ARG A 116 -9.19 21.28 -8.21
N THR A 117 -9.41 21.84 -9.39
CA THR A 117 -10.26 23.03 -9.54
C THR A 117 -11.67 22.73 -9.02
N ARG A 118 -12.16 23.59 -8.12
CA ARG A 118 -13.52 23.49 -7.59
C ARG A 118 -14.47 24.03 -8.64
N ILE A 119 -15.42 23.22 -9.09
CA ILE A 119 -16.47 23.67 -10.01
C ILE A 119 -17.44 24.53 -9.21
N ASP A 120 -17.79 25.71 -9.75
CA ASP A 120 -18.86 26.53 -9.20
C ASP A 120 -20.20 25.84 -9.45
N ARG A 121 -20.74 25.22 -8.40
CA ARG A 121 -22.03 24.52 -8.43
C ARG A 121 -23.19 25.46 -8.75
N GLN A 122 -23.12 26.73 -8.35
CA GLN A 122 -24.16 27.71 -8.66
C GLN A 122 -24.13 28.06 -10.15
N ALA A 123 -22.96 28.33 -10.72
CA ALA A 123 -22.81 28.59 -12.16
C ALA A 123 -23.25 27.39 -13.00
N ALA A 124 -22.81 26.18 -12.64
CA ALA A 124 -23.27 24.95 -13.28
C ALA A 124 -24.80 24.79 -13.20
N GLY A 125 -25.39 25.09 -12.04
CA GLY A 125 -26.84 25.08 -11.86
C GLY A 125 -27.58 26.10 -12.74
N ARG A 126 -26.99 27.27 -12.99
CA ARG A 126 -27.54 28.26 -13.93
C ARG A 126 -27.46 27.76 -15.37
N PHE A 127 -26.34 27.17 -15.80
CA PHE A 127 -26.21 26.59 -17.14
C PHE A 127 -27.21 25.46 -17.38
N ILE A 128 -27.40 24.57 -16.40
CA ILE A 128 -28.38 23.47 -16.49
C ILE A 128 -29.80 24.04 -16.58
N ARG A 129 -30.17 25.01 -15.73
CA ARG A 129 -31.51 25.63 -15.78
C ARG A 129 -31.79 26.37 -17.09
N GLN A 130 -30.79 27.04 -17.66
CA GLN A 130 -30.91 27.66 -18.99
C GLN A 130 -31.05 26.60 -20.09
N GLY A 131 -30.24 25.53 -20.05
CA GLY A 131 -30.24 24.45 -21.05
C GLY A 131 -31.52 23.60 -21.05
N LEU A 132 -32.19 23.45 -19.90
CA LEU A 132 -33.45 22.70 -19.80
C LEU A 132 -34.68 23.48 -20.26
N GLY A 133 -34.56 24.79 -20.52
CA GLY A 133 -35.68 25.63 -20.95
C GLY A 133 -36.77 25.80 -19.89
N ARG A 134 -37.59 26.85 -20.01
CA ARG A 134 -38.62 27.25 -19.04
C ARG A 134 -39.83 26.29 -18.93
N SER A 135 -39.67 24.99 -19.13
CA SER A 135 -40.73 23.98 -18.93
C SER A 135 -40.67 23.30 -17.55
N ALA A 136 -39.58 23.47 -16.79
CA ALA A 136 -39.49 23.02 -15.40
C ALA A 136 -39.83 24.13 -14.39
N ARG A 137 -40.74 25.04 -14.72
CA ARG A 137 -41.33 25.96 -13.72
C ARG A 137 -42.37 25.18 -12.91
N ARG A 138 -41.90 24.20 -12.11
CA ARG A 138 -42.66 23.74 -10.95
C ARG A 138 -42.45 24.83 -9.91
N GLU A 139 -43.54 25.41 -9.45
CA GLU A 139 -43.55 26.47 -8.46
C GLU A 139 -42.68 26.06 -7.27
N GLU A 140 -41.72 26.92 -6.94
CA GLU A 140 -40.92 26.82 -5.72
C GLU A 140 -41.89 27.09 -4.56
N GLU A 141 -42.49 26.04 -4.01
CA GLU A 141 -42.77 26.02 -2.58
C GLU A 141 -41.42 25.88 -1.88
N ASP A 142 -41.21 26.71 -0.85
CA ASP A 142 -40.05 26.73 0.02
C ASP A 142 -39.85 25.37 0.70
N ASP A 143 -39.25 24.41 0.01
CA ASP A 143 -38.63 23.27 0.64
C ASP A 143 -37.21 23.70 1.01
N ASP A 144 -37.04 24.09 2.26
CA ASP A 144 -35.80 23.89 3.00
C ASP A 144 -35.18 22.59 2.50
N ILE A 145 -34.06 22.68 1.78
CA ILE A 145 -33.28 21.50 1.46
C ILE A 145 -32.72 21.05 2.80
N GLU A 146 -33.50 20.24 3.53
CA GLU A 146 -33.00 19.38 4.58
C GLU A 146 -31.80 18.69 3.96
N GLU A 147 -30.63 18.97 4.53
CA GLU A 147 -29.40 18.31 4.20
C GLU A 147 -29.67 16.81 4.31
N ILE A 148 -29.86 16.14 3.17
CA ILE A 148 -30.17 14.71 3.12
C ILE A 148 -29.14 14.03 4.02
N PRO A 149 -29.54 13.45 5.17
CA PRO A 149 -28.58 12.95 6.12
C PRO A 149 -27.80 11.87 5.40
N ASN A 150 -26.49 12.06 5.32
CA ASN A 150 -25.57 11.17 4.67
C ASN A 150 -25.59 9.82 5.41
N LYS A 151 -26.52 8.92 5.05
CA LYS A 151 -26.68 7.57 5.64
C LYS A 151 -25.53 6.62 5.28
N ARG A 152 -24.34 7.15 4.96
CA ARG A 152 -23.11 6.37 4.79
C ARG A 152 -22.00 6.92 5.67
N LYS A 153 -22.20 6.80 6.98
CA LYS A 153 -21.11 6.55 7.92
C LYS A 153 -21.42 5.26 8.68
N LYS A 154 -21.33 4.12 7.98
CA LYS A 154 -20.91 2.88 8.64
C LYS A 154 -19.39 3.03 8.81
N THR A 155 -19.00 3.60 9.94
CA THR A 155 -17.61 3.57 10.41
C THR A 155 -17.18 2.12 10.62
N TYR A 156 -15.89 1.85 10.44
CA TYR A 156 -15.22 0.54 10.57
C TYR A 156 -15.16 -0.02 12.01
N LEU A 157 -16.14 0.30 12.86
CA LEU A 157 -16.31 -0.31 14.17
C LEU A 157 -17.76 -0.79 14.26
N GLY A 158 -18.03 -1.88 13.53
CA GLY A 158 -19.24 -2.69 13.71
C GLY A 158 -19.00 -3.69 14.83
N THR A 159 -19.86 -3.66 15.84
CA THR A 159 -20.00 -4.65 16.89
C THR A 159 -20.09 -6.07 16.32
N TYR A 160 -19.37 -7.00 16.94
CA TYR A 160 -19.54 -8.44 16.75
C TYR A 160 -20.97 -8.82 17.12
N GLU A 161 -21.85 -8.91 16.14
CA GLU A 161 -23.00 -9.80 16.21
C GLU A 161 -22.78 -10.89 15.16
N SER A 162 -22.47 -12.06 15.70
CA SER A 162 -22.44 -13.34 15.04
C SER A 162 -23.77 -13.61 14.36
N GLU A 163 -23.76 -13.82 13.04
CA GLU A 163 -24.56 -14.82 12.33
C GLU A 163 -24.34 -14.66 10.82
N VAL A 164 -23.27 -15.26 10.32
CA VAL A 164 -23.19 -15.69 8.91
C VAL A 164 -22.59 -17.08 8.91
N LYS A 165 -23.36 -18.07 8.43
CA LYS A 165 -22.86 -19.42 8.16
C LYS A 165 -21.82 -19.33 7.05
N GLU A 166 -20.59 -19.71 7.37
CA GLU A 166 -19.55 -19.98 6.38
C GLU A 166 -19.94 -21.21 5.56
N GLU A 167 -20.16 -21.01 4.28
CA GLU A 167 -20.16 -22.09 3.29
C GLU A 167 -19.12 -21.72 2.23
N TYR A 168 -17.94 -22.31 2.37
CA TYR A 168 -16.85 -22.21 1.40
C TYR A 168 -17.13 -23.18 0.25
N PRO A 169 -17.05 -22.75 -1.02
CA PRO A 169 -17.02 -23.67 -2.15
C PRO A 169 -15.72 -24.48 -2.11
N GLU A 170 -15.84 -25.81 -2.15
CA GLU A 170 -14.73 -26.75 -1.93
C GLU A 170 -13.78 -26.87 -3.15
N GLU A 171 -14.14 -26.36 -4.33
CA GLU A 171 -13.30 -26.40 -5.54
C GLU A 171 -13.38 -25.11 -6.36
N TYR A 172 -12.20 -24.56 -6.70
CA TYR A 172 -12.04 -23.44 -7.62
C TYR A 172 -12.05 -23.94 -9.08
N PRO A 173 -12.81 -23.31 -10.00
CA PRO A 173 -12.76 -23.67 -11.42
C PRO A 173 -11.38 -23.37 -12.04
N GLU A 174 -10.78 -24.35 -12.71
CA GLU A 174 -9.46 -24.29 -13.38
C GLU A 174 -9.38 -23.29 -14.56
N GLU A 175 -10.50 -22.69 -14.98
CA GLU A 175 -10.59 -21.87 -16.19
C GLU A 175 -9.82 -20.52 -16.10
N TYR A 176 -9.36 -20.13 -14.91
CA TYR A 176 -8.61 -18.88 -14.69
C TYR A 176 -7.08 -19.01 -14.86
N ALA A 177 -6.56 -20.20 -15.16
CA ALA A 177 -5.12 -20.45 -15.20
C ALA A 177 -4.41 -20.02 -16.50
N GLU A 178 -5.12 -19.78 -17.61
CA GLU A 178 -4.47 -19.69 -18.94
C GLU A 178 -4.44 -18.30 -19.62
N GLU A 179 -5.00 -17.22 -19.05
CA GLU A 179 -5.14 -15.94 -19.81
C GLU A 179 -3.96 -14.94 -19.71
N TYR A 180 -2.82 -15.27 -19.08
CA TYR A 180 -1.75 -14.26 -18.89
C TYR A 180 -0.36 -14.71 -19.35
N SER A 181 -0.27 -15.37 -20.52
CA SER A 181 1.01 -15.62 -21.20
C SER A 181 1.46 -14.49 -22.14
N GLU A 182 0.71 -13.40 -22.28
CA GLU A 182 1.10 -12.28 -23.14
C GLU A 182 1.48 -11.04 -22.32
N GLU A 183 2.79 -10.76 -22.23
CA GLU A 183 3.31 -9.50 -21.72
C GLU A 183 2.96 -8.35 -22.69
N PRO A 184 2.21 -7.31 -22.29
CA PRO A 184 2.16 -6.09 -23.09
C PRO A 184 3.50 -5.35 -22.95
N ALA A 185 4.14 -5.06 -24.08
CA ALA A 185 5.36 -4.27 -24.15
C ALA A 185 5.19 -2.94 -23.38
N VAL A 186 5.94 -2.77 -22.30
CA VAL A 186 5.97 -1.55 -21.50
C VAL A 186 6.73 -0.48 -22.27
N GLU A 187 6.02 0.37 -22.98
CA GLU A 187 6.59 1.59 -23.55
C GLU A 187 6.96 2.54 -22.39
N SER A 188 8.25 2.80 -22.23
CA SER A 188 8.81 3.60 -21.14
C SER A 188 8.26 5.03 -21.20
N ASN A 189 7.43 5.43 -20.22
CA ASN A 189 7.02 6.81 -20.05
C ASN A 189 8.06 7.54 -19.16
N PRO A 190 8.90 8.44 -19.72
CA PRO A 190 9.98 9.09 -18.98
C PRO A 190 9.51 10.03 -17.87
N ARG A 191 8.22 10.39 -17.81
CA ARG A 191 7.67 11.25 -16.75
C ARG A 191 7.46 10.57 -15.40
N PHE A 192 7.58 9.25 -15.32
CA PHE A 192 7.35 8.51 -14.06
C PHE A 192 8.55 8.58 -13.11
N VAL A 193 9.76 8.88 -13.61
CA VAL A 193 11.01 8.82 -12.82
C VAL A 193 11.34 10.15 -12.13
N GLU A 194 10.75 11.26 -12.57
CA GLU A 194 11.09 12.61 -12.08
C GLU A 194 10.34 13.04 -10.81
N SER A 195 9.38 12.26 -10.30
CA SER A 195 8.61 12.62 -9.09
C SER A 195 9.28 12.24 -7.76
N TRP A 196 10.51 11.71 -7.81
CA TRP A 196 11.29 11.27 -6.65
C TRP A 196 12.77 11.69 -6.68
N GLN A 197 13.07 12.87 -7.25
CA GLN A 197 14.28 13.65 -6.95
C GLN A 197 13.89 14.94 -6.24
#